data_AF-A0A835H2H7-F1
#
_entry.id   AF-A0A835H2H7-F1
#
_cell.length_a   1.000
_cell.length_b   1.000
_cell.length_c   1.000
_cell.angle_alpha   90.00
_cell.angle_beta   90.00
_cell.angle_gamma   90.00
#
_symmetry.space_group_name_H-M   'P 1'
#
loop_
_entity.id
_entity.type
_entity.pdbx_description
1 polymer ?
#
loop_
_entity_poly.entity_id
_entity_poly.type
_entity_poly.pdbx_seq_one_letter_code
_entity_poly.pdbx_strand_id
1 'polypeptide(L)'
;MRSNYNNISYTKNENESYFTYSLYTTIVSRFVLDVSGQIKLSSWAADTKNWSVFWYQPRQHCDVYAFCGAFGICNKKDGLPICTCLDGFKPRSPEEWNLADYSGGCLRKAFLQCGVENGFMKVRYRPLGSNNLSSIETVENCKLACLNNCSCNAYASTLGV
;
A
#
# COMPACT_ATOMS: atom_id res chain seq x y z
N MET A 1 -7.50 -1.98 15.52
CA MET A 1 -8.31 -1.59 16.70
C MET A 1 -9.38 -0.62 16.22
N ARG A 2 -10.63 -1.08 16.11
CA ARG A 2 -11.79 -0.22 15.87
C ARG A 2 -12.01 0.59 17.14
N SER A 3 -11.83 1.90 17.08
CA SER A 3 -12.23 2.78 18.17
C SER A 3 -13.72 3.06 17.97
N ASN A 4 -14.59 2.58 18.86
CA ASN A 4 -16.05 2.70 18.78
C ASN A 4 -16.56 4.14 19.06
N TYR A 5 -15.74 5.17 18.88
CA TYR A 5 -15.99 6.54 19.36
C TYR A 5 -16.32 7.54 18.26
N ASN A 6 -16.12 7.17 17.00
CA ASN A 6 -16.35 8.05 15.86
C ASN A 6 -17.01 7.33 14.69
N ASN A 7 -17.97 8.01 14.05
CA ASN A 7 -18.45 7.60 12.74
C ASN A 7 -17.55 8.24 11.69
N ILE A 8 -17.12 7.44 10.73
CA ILE A 8 -16.22 7.85 9.67
C ILE A 8 -16.92 7.56 8.35
N SER A 9 -17.11 8.59 7.52
CA SER A 9 -17.68 8.46 6.19
C SER A 9 -16.78 9.08 5.13
N TYR A 10 -16.78 8.46 3.96
CA TYR A 10 -16.09 8.95 2.78
C TYR A 10 -17.13 9.16 1.68
N THR A 11 -17.19 10.37 1.15
CA THR A 11 -18.05 10.74 0.03
C THR A 11 -17.18 10.98 -1.18
N LYS A 12 -17.57 10.38 -2.31
CA LYS A 12 -16.98 10.64 -3.61
C LYS A 12 -18.10 10.74 -4.64
N ASN A 13 -18.20 11.89 -5.30
CA ASN A 13 -19.06 12.11 -6.46
C ASN A 13 -18.25 12.82 -7.56
N GLU A 14 -18.91 13.30 -8.60
CA GLU A 14 -18.26 13.95 -9.75
C GLU A 14 -17.58 15.28 -9.39
N ASN A 15 -18.09 15.99 -8.37
CA ASN A 15 -17.64 17.33 -8.01
C ASN A 15 -16.70 17.34 -6.80
N GLU A 16 -16.87 16.40 -5.88
CA GLU A 16 -16.20 16.43 -4.59
C GLU A 16 -15.78 15.03 -4.14
N SER A 17 -14.64 15.02 -3.44
CA SER A 17 -14.19 13.87 -2.69
C SER A 17 -13.68 14.35 -1.35
N TYR A 18 -14.36 13.94 -0.29
CA TYR A 18 -13.98 14.31 1.06
C TYR A 18 -14.27 13.19 2.05
N PHE A 19 -13.63 13.31 3.20
CA PHE A 19 -13.84 12.47 4.36
C PHE A 19 -14.47 13.32 5.45
N THR A 20 -15.48 12.78 6.13
CA THR A 20 -16.07 13.39 7.32
C THR A 20 -15.99 12.43 8.49
N TYR A 21 -15.97 13.01 9.69
CA TYR A 21 -16.05 12.25 10.92
C TYR A 21 -17.00 12.95 11.90
N SER A 22 -17.77 12.16 12.63
CA SER A 22 -18.56 12.64 13.77
C SER A 22 -18.18 11.86 15.02
N LEU A 23 -18.28 12.50 16.17
CA LEU A 23 -17.95 11.90 17.46
C LEU A 23 -19.25 11.56 18.19
N TYR A 24 -19.30 10.39 18.83
CA TYR A 24 -20.44 10.02 19.69
C TYR A 24 -20.36 10.64 21.09
N THR A 25 -19.33 11.44 21.35
CA THR A 25 -19.02 12.00 22.66
C THR A 25 -18.88 13.52 22.58
N THR A 26 -18.98 14.19 23.71
CA THR A 26 -18.73 15.64 23.85
C THR A 26 -17.24 16.00 23.94
N ILE A 27 -16.35 14.99 23.94
CA ILE A 27 -14.90 15.21 24.00
C ILE A 27 -14.46 15.89 22.69
N VAL A 28 -13.71 16.99 22.81
CA VAL A 28 -13.14 17.67 21.65
C VAL A 28 -12.06 16.77 21.04
N SER A 29 -12.21 16.42 19.76
CA SER A 29 -11.20 15.68 19.00
C SER A 29 -10.86 16.39 17.70
N ARG A 30 -9.67 16.10 17.16
CA ARG A 30 -9.19 16.65 15.89
C ARG A 30 -8.27 15.70 15.15
N PHE A 31 -8.36 15.71 13.83
CA PHE A 31 -7.30 15.20 12.96
C PHE A 31 -6.27 16.29 12.69
N VAL A 32 -4.98 15.98 12.82
CA VAL A 32 -3.87 16.88 12.54
C VAL A 32 -2.81 16.11 11.76
N LEU A 33 -2.36 16.67 10.64
CA LEU A 33 -1.12 16.25 10.00
C LEU A 33 0.03 16.98 10.69
N ASP A 34 0.93 16.24 11.32
CA ASP A 34 2.07 16.83 12.02
C ASP A 34 3.34 16.85 11.16
N VAL A 35 4.42 17.37 11.75
CA VAL A 35 5.71 17.54 11.07
C VAL A 35 6.40 16.23 10.70
N SER A 36 5.99 15.08 11.24
CA SER A 36 6.51 13.77 10.79
C SER A 36 5.80 13.26 9.54
N GLY A 37 4.80 13.98 9.03
CA GLY A 37 3.97 13.54 7.91
C GLY A 37 2.92 12.51 8.31
N GLN A 38 2.67 12.32 9.61
CA GLN A 38 1.63 11.42 10.10
C GLN A 38 0.33 12.17 10.34
N ILE A 39 -0.77 11.62 9.84
CA ILE A 39 -2.10 12.06 10.25
C ILE A 39 -2.45 11.44 11.60
N LYS A 40 -2.73 12.27 12.59
CA LYS A 40 -3.01 11.88 13.98
C LYS A 40 -4.42 12.31 14.37
N LEU A 41 -5.16 11.41 15.00
CA LEU A 41 -6.41 11.72 15.67
C LEU A 41 -6.13 11.85 17.18
N SER A 42 -6.44 13.03 17.71
CA SER A 42 -6.19 13.39 19.10
C SER A 42 -7.49 13.82 19.79
N SER A 43 -7.60 13.55 21.09
CA SER A 43 -8.66 14.05 21.96
C SER A 43 -8.10 14.95 23.05
N TRP A 44 -8.86 15.98 23.42
CA TRP A 44 -8.49 16.88 24.51
C TRP A 44 -8.70 16.18 25.86
N ALA A 45 -7.62 16.04 26.64
CA ALA A 45 -7.67 15.52 28.00
C ALA A 45 -7.73 16.70 28.97
N ALA A 46 -8.91 16.94 29.56
CA ALA A 46 -9.15 18.06 30.46
C ALA A 46 -8.24 18.03 31.70
N ASP A 47 -8.01 16.83 32.27
CA ASP A 47 -7.22 16.64 33.49
C ASP A 47 -5.76 17.07 33.32
N THR A 48 -5.19 16.78 32.15
CA THR A 48 -3.78 17.10 31.83
C THR A 48 -3.63 18.38 31.00
N LYS A 49 -4.75 19.01 30.62
CA LYS A 49 -4.82 20.16 29.71
C LYS A 49 -3.96 19.97 28.46
N ASN A 50 -4.01 18.76 27.87
CA ASN A 50 -3.18 18.40 26.73
C ASN A 50 -3.94 17.52 25.72
N TRP A 51 -3.41 17.44 24.50
CA TRP A 51 -3.91 16.57 23.45
C TRP A 51 -3.34 15.16 23.60
N SER A 52 -4.21 14.17 23.75
CA SER A 52 -3.85 12.76 23.78
C SER A 52 -4.09 12.12 22.42
N VAL A 53 -3.04 11.57 21.81
CA VAL A 53 -3.11 10.86 20.53
C VAL A 53 -3.49 9.41 20.77
N PHE A 54 -4.57 8.93 20.14
CA PHE A 54 -5.00 7.54 20.26
C PHE A 54 -5.01 6.79 18.92
N TRP A 55 -4.86 7.51 17.81
CA TRP A 55 -4.75 6.90 16.49
C TRP A 55 -3.87 7.75 15.57
N TYR A 56 -3.09 7.09 14.72
CA TYR A 56 -2.31 7.74 13.67
C TYR A 56 -2.06 6.79 12.50
N GLN A 57 -1.69 7.35 11.34
CA GLN A 57 -1.22 6.65 10.15
C GLN A 57 -0.11 7.45 9.45
N PRO A 58 0.82 6.79 8.72
CA PRO A 58 1.07 5.34 8.71
C PRO A 58 1.64 4.85 10.06
N ARG A 59 1.35 3.60 10.45
CA ARG A 59 1.82 3.02 11.74
C ARG A 59 3.09 2.21 11.63
N GLN A 60 3.24 1.50 10.52
CA GLN A 60 4.38 0.65 10.22
C GLN A 60 5.02 1.09 8.90
N HIS A 61 6.27 0.71 8.69
CA HIS A 61 7.00 0.96 7.45
C HIS A 61 6.20 0.51 6.20
N CYS A 62 5.54 -0.65 6.27
CA CYS A 62 4.73 -1.18 5.15
C CYS A 62 3.44 -0.42 4.86
N ASP A 63 3.03 0.50 5.72
CA ASP A 63 1.89 1.38 5.44
C ASP A 63 2.35 2.67 4.73
N VAL A 64 3.67 2.91 4.63
CA VAL A 64 4.26 3.99 3.83
C VAL A 64 4.24 3.59 2.36
N TYR A 65 3.71 4.47 1.51
CA TYR A 65 3.66 4.25 0.07
C TYR A 65 5.07 4.00 -0.51
N ALA A 66 5.19 2.96 -1.32
CA ALA A 66 6.42 2.58 -2.02
C ALA A 66 7.66 2.33 -1.14
N PHE A 67 7.49 1.98 0.14
CA PHE A 67 8.61 1.75 1.08
C PHE A 67 9.66 0.74 0.57
N CYS A 68 9.26 -0.36 -0.06
CA CYS A 68 10.16 -1.41 -0.56
C CYS A 68 10.63 -1.22 -2.02
N GLY A 69 10.34 -0.07 -2.64
CA GLY A 69 10.67 0.18 -4.04
C GLY A 69 9.94 -0.74 -5.04
N ALA A 70 10.30 -0.63 -6.31
CA ALA A 70 9.69 -1.42 -7.39
C ALA A 70 9.97 -2.92 -7.23
N PHE A 71 8.96 -3.76 -7.45
CA PHE A 71 9.04 -5.23 -7.35
C PHE A 71 9.47 -5.78 -5.97
N GLY A 72 9.45 -4.93 -4.93
CA GLY A 72 9.64 -5.32 -3.54
C GLY A 72 8.32 -5.65 -2.83
N ILE A 73 8.36 -6.60 -1.91
CA ILE A 73 7.28 -6.98 -1.01
C ILE A 73 7.62 -6.49 0.38
N CYS A 74 6.66 -5.82 1.04
CA CYS A 74 6.80 -5.41 2.42
C CYS A 74 6.21 -6.43 3.40
N ASN A 75 7.04 -6.89 4.33
CA ASN A 75 6.67 -7.86 5.35
C ASN A 75 6.14 -7.15 6.60
N LYS A 76 4.83 -7.27 6.85
CA LYS A 76 4.16 -6.61 8.00
C LYS A 76 4.46 -7.23 9.36
N LYS A 77 5.04 -8.44 9.39
CA LYS A 77 5.58 -9.00 10.63
C LYS A 77 6.85 -8.21 10.91
N ASP A 78 6.89 -7.45 12.00
CA ASP A 78 7.97 -6.54 12.41
C ASP A 78 9.31 -7.28 12.68
N GLY A 79 9.83 -7.99 11.67
CA GLY A 79 11.06 -8.77 11.71
C GLY A 79 11.88 -8.52 10.46
N LEU A 80 13.20 -8.58 10.61
CA LEU A 80 14.13 -8.46 9.49
C LEU A 80 14.08 -9.72 8.61
N PRO A 81 14.11 -9.59 7.27
CA PRO A 81 14.12 -8.33 6.50
C PRO A 81 12.71 -7.73 6.27
N ILE A 82 12.58 -6.40 6.44
CA ILE A 82 11.32 -5.65 6.23
C ILE A 82 10.87 -5.74 4.77
N CYS A 83 11.82 -5.67 3.84
CA CYS A 83 11.57 -5.78 2.42
C CYS A 83 12.27 -7.02 1.84
N THR A 84 11.55 -7.72 0.96
CA THR A 84 12.08 -8.85 0.17
C THR A 84 11.69 -8.66 -1.29
N CYS A 85 12.57 -9.05 -2.22
CA CYS A 85 12.20 -9.07 -3.63
C CYS A 85 11.16 -10.16 -3.91
N LEU A 86 10.29 -9.92 -4.90
CA LEU A 86 9.49 -10.98 -5.50
C LEU A 86 10.39 -12.15 -5.94
N ASP A 87 9.89 -13.38 -5.85
CA ASP A 87 10.60 -14.53 -6.39
C ASP A 87 10.93 -14.32 -7.87
N GLY A 88 12.12 -14.73 -8.29
CA GLY A 88 12.66 -14.42 -9.63
C GLY A 88 13.25 -13.01 -9.77
N PHE A 89 13.24 -12.19 -8.72
CA PHE A 89 13.90 -10.88 -8.66
C PHE A 89 15.05 -10.88 -7.64
N LYS A 90 15.96 -9.91 -7.78
CA LYS A 90 17.08 -9.63 -6.87
C LYS A 90 17.17 -8.12 -6.59
N PRO A 91 17.79 -7.69 -5.48
CA PRO A 91 18.01 -6.27 -5.22
C PRO A 91 18.73 -5.60 -6.38
N ARG A 92 18.31 -4.38 -6.72
CA ARG A 92 18.98 -3.58 -7.75
C ARG A 92 20.41 -3.23 -7.34
N SER A 93 20.58 -2.83 -6.09
CA SER A 93 21.85 -2.52 -5.44
C SER A 93 21.97 -3.37 -4.17
N PRO A 94 22.76 -4.45 -4.18
CA PRO A 94 22.98 -5.26 -2.98
C PRO A 94 23.59 -4.44 -1.83
N GLU A 95 24.44 -3.46 -2.12
CA GLU A 95 25.07 -2.59 -1.12
C GLU A 95 24.03 -1.74 -0.38
N GLU A 96 23.14 -1.05 -1.11
CA GLU A 96 22.04 -0.27 -0.53
C GLU A 96 21.07 -1.16 0.25
N TRP A 97 20.73 -2.32 -0.31
CA TRP A 97 19.81 -3.27 0.32
C TRP A 97 20.33 -3.79 1.67
N ASN A 98 21.65 -4.02 1.76
CA ASN A 98 22.31 -4.44 3.00
C ASN A 98 22.34 -3.31 4.05
N LEU A 99 22.22 -2.05 3.63
CA LEU A 99 22.06 -0.87 4.49
C LEU A 99 20.57 -0.56 4.80
N ALA A 100 19.65 -1.46 4.43
CA ALA A 100 18.21 -1.29 4.53
C ALA A 100 17.65 -0.09 3.73
N ASP A 101 18.38 0.34 2.70
CA ASP A 101 17.85 1.24 1.68
C ASP A 101 17.22 0.40 0.57
N TYR A 102 15.89 0.36 0.58
CA TYR A 102 15.08 -0.41 -0.38
C TYR A 102 14.57 0.44 -1.55
N SER A 103 14.93 1.73 -1.60
CA SER A 103 14.39 2.70 -2.57
C SER A 103 14.69 2.30 -4.02
N GLY A 104 15.84 1.69 -4.28
CA GLY A 104 16.24 1.17 -5.59
C GLY A 104 15.41 -0.03 -6.07
N GLY A 105 14.66 -0.68 -5.18
CA GLY A 105 13.81 -1.83 -5.50
C GLY A 105 14.57 -3.05 -6.02
N CYS A 106 13.88 -3.86 -6.82
CA CYS A 106 14.36 -5.12 -7.33
C CYS A 106 14.35 -5.18 -8.85
N LEU A 107 15.28 -5.94 -9.42
CA LEU A 107 15.37 -6.24 -10.84
C LEU A 107 15.18 -7.75 -11.09
N ARG A 108 14.63 -8.08 -12.25
CA ARG A 108 14.41 -9.47 -12.65
C ARG A 108 15.75 -10.18 -12.80
N LYS A 109 15.86 -11.42 -12.33
CA LYS A 109 17.09 -12.24 -12.45
C LYS A 109 17.36 -12.70 -13.88
N ALA A 110 16.31 -12.90 -14.66
CA ALA A 110 16.36 -13.37 -16.04
C ALA A 110 15.79 -12.34 -17.01
N PHE A 111 16.30 -12.32 -18.24
CA PHE A 111 15.69 -11.63 -19.36
C PHE A 111 14.47 -12.42 -19.84
N LEU A 112 13.35 -11.74 -20.11
CA LEU A 112 12.16 -12.36 -20.68
C LEU A 112 12.13 -12.11 -22.18
N GLN A 113 11.87 -13.15 -22.97
CA GLN A 113 11.49 -13.00 -24.36
C GLN A 113 9.98 -12.79 -24.41
N CYS A 114 9.50 -11.70 -25.01
CA CYS A 114 8.06 -11.44 -25.04
C CYS A 114 7.30 -12.55 -25.77
N GLY A 115 6.18 -13.00 -25.21
CA GLY A 115 5.35 -14.04 -25.80
C GLY A 115 4.73 -14.99 -24.77
N VAL A 116 3.95 -15.94 -25.29
CA VAL A 116 3.13 -16.90 -24.53
C VAL A 116 3.96 -17.92 -23.76
N GLU A 117 5.26 -18.04 -24.06
CA GLU A 117 6.18 -18.95 -23.38
C GLU A 117 6.53 -18.49 -21.94
N ASN A 118 6.26 -17.22 -21.60
CA ASN A 118 6.45 -16.73 -20.24
C ASN A 118 5.31 -17.16 -19.32
N GLY A 119 5.68 -17.59 -18.12
CA GLY A 119 4.73 -17.83 -17.03
C GLY A 119 4.55 -16.60 -16.13
N PHE A 120 3.47 -16.61 -15.35
CA PHE A 120 3.29 -15.70 -14.22
C PHE A 120 3.32 -16.47 -12.90
N MET A 121 3.84 -15.80 -11.88
CA MET A 121 3.81 -16.30 -10.52
C MET A 121 2.69 -15.62 -9.75
N LYS A 122 1.86 -16.44 -9.09
CA LYS A 122 0.77 -15.93 -8.26
C LYS A 122 1.33 -15.34 -6.97
N VAL A 123 1.04 -14.09 -6.71
CA VAL A 123 1.46 -13.38 -5.49
C VAL A 123 0.23 -12.83 -4.80
N ARG A 124 0.18 -12.98 -3.47
CA ARG A 124 -0.83 -12.29 -2.65
C ARG A 124 -0.38 -10.85 -2.47
N TYR A 125 -1.01 -9.95 -3.21
CA TYR A 125 -0.73 -8.52 -3.17
C TYR A 125 -2.01 -7.77 -2.84
N ARG A 126 -1.92 -6.76 -1.97
CA ARG A 126 -3.03 -5.82 -1.74
C ARG A 126 -2.76 -4.60 -2.62
N PRO A 127 -3.44 -4.45 -3.76
CA PRO A 127 -3.25 -3.26 -4.59
C PRO A 127 -3.63 -2.01 -3.80
N LEU A 128 -2.66 -1.10 -3.66
CA LEU A 128 -2.94 0.31 -3.42
C LEU A 128 -3.37 0.85 -4.79
N GLY A 129 -4.64 1.24 -4.91
CA GLY A 129 -5.36 1.50 -6.16
C GLY A 129 -4.47 1.95 -7.33
N SER A 130 -4.37 1.11 -8.36
CA SER A 130 -3.74 1.44 -9.62
C SER A 130 -4.79 2.08 -10.54
N ASN A 131 -4.55 3.31 -10.98
CA ASN A 131 -5.47 4.06 -11.85
C ASN A 131 -5.46 3.59 -13.32
N ASN A 132 -4.60 2.63 -13.69
CA ASN A 132 -4.43 2.13 -15.06
C ASN A 132 -4.85 0.67 -15.19
N LEU A 133 -6.07 0.34 -14.76
CA LEU A 133 -6.63 -1.00 -14.93
C LEU A 133 -7.52 -1.03 -16.17
N SER A 134 -7.07 -1.71 -17.23
CA SER A 134 -7.95 -2.12 -18.33
C SER A 134 -8.88 -3.20 -17.79
N SER A 135 -10.17 -2.88 -17.68
CA SER A 135 -11.17 -3.83 -17.20
C SER A 135 -11.43 -4.89 -18.27
N ILE A 136 -10.91 -6.10 -18.06
CA ILE A 136 -11.17 -7.28 -18.89
C ILE A 136 -12.00 -8.26 -18.05
N GLU A 137 -13.07 -8.81 -18.64
CA GLU A 137 -14.12 -9.54 -17.92
C GLU A 137 -13.66 -10.82 -17.20
N THR A 138 -12.62 -11.49 -17.72
CA THR A 138 -12.13 -12.74 -17.12
C THR A 138 -10.64 -12.68 -16.81
N VAL A 139 -10.24 -13.39 -15.75
CA VAL A 139 -8.83 -13.50 -15.33
C VAL A 139 -7.97 -14.12 -16.44
N GLU A 140 -8.50 -15.09 -17.19
CA GLU A 140 -7.77 -15.74 -18.28
C GLU A 140 -7.58 -14.77 -19.47
N ASN A 141 -8.61 -14.00 -19.83
CA ASN A 141 -8.46 -12.99 -20.88
C ASN A 141 -7.51 -11.88 -20.44
N CYS A 142 -7.51 -11.49 -19.17
CA CYS A 142 -6.57 -10.51 -18.62
C CYS A 142 -5.12 -11.03 -18.65
N LYS A 143 -4.91 -12.30 -18.32
CA LYS A 143 -3.62 -12.98 -18.46
C LYS A 143 -3.15 -13.03 -19.91
N LEU A 144 -4.01 -13.45 -20.85
CA LEU A 144 -3.67 -13.49 -22.28
C LEU A 144 -3.36 -12.11 -22.84
N ALA A 145 -4.14 -11.10 -22.48
CA ALA A 145 -3.89 -9.71 -22.86
C ALA A 145 -2.53 -9.23 -22.33
N CYS A 146 -2.15 -9.61 -21.11
CA CYS A 146 -0.84 -9.30 -20.55
C CYS A 146 0.29 -10.04 -21.29
N LEU A 147 0.12 -11.33 -21.64
CA LEU A 147 1.11 -12.08 -22.42
C LEU A 147 1.36 -11.47 -23.80
N ASN A 148 0.31 -10.93 -24.41
CA ASN A 148 0.38 -10.28 -25.73
C ASN A 148 0.88 -8.82 -25.67
N ASN A 149 1.11 -8.27 -24.48
CA ASN A 149 1.64 -6.93 -24.29
C ASN A 149 3.02 -7.00 -23.61
N CYS A 150 4.09 -6.79 -24.38
CA CYS A 150 5.46 -6.90 -23.89
C CYS A 150 5.83 -5.91 -22.77
N SER A 151 5.03 -4.85 -22.58
CA SER A 151 5.19 -3.89 -21.49
C SER A 151 4.43 -4.30 -20.22
N CYS A 152 3.57 -5.32 -20.30
CA CYS A 152 2.80 -5.82 -19.17
C CYS A 152 3.69 -6.65 -18.25
N ASN A 153 3.66 -6.32 -16.95
CA ASN A 153 4.45 -7.01 -15.93
C ASN A 153 3.62 -7.87 -14.97
N ALA A 154 2.31 -7.62 -14.88
CA ALA A 154 1.40 -8.31 -13.98
C ALA A 154 -0.06 -8.12 -14.41
N TYR A 155 -0.91 -9.05 -14.00
CA TYR A 155 -2.37 -8.95 -14.09
C TYR A 155 -2.98 -9.30 -12.73
N ALA A 156 -4.20 -8.83 -12.45
CA ALA A 156 -4.87 -9.08 -11.18
C ALA A 156 -6.38 -9.23 -11.39
N SER A 157 -7.04 -9.95 -10.48
CA SER A 157 -8.50 -9.94 -10.36
C SER A 157 -8.93 -8.88 -9.35
N THR A 158 -9.97 -8.13 -9.67
CA THR A 158 -10.62 -7.17 -8.75
C THR A 158 -11.36 -7.89 -7.61
N LEU A 159 -11.65 -9.18 -7.78
CA LEU A 159 -12.16 -10.08 -6.74
C LEU A 159 -10.95 -10.67 -6.00
N GLY A 160 -10.46 -9.95 -4.99
CA GLY A 160 -9.33 -10.40 -4.17
C GLY A 160 -9.60 -11.76 -3.54
N VAL A 161 -8.78 -12.75 -3.87
CA VAL A 161 -8.67 -14.03 -3.14
C VAL A 161 -7.28 -14.16 -2.55
#